data_AF-A0A961ZLF6-F1
#
_entry.id   AF-A0A961ZLF6-F1
#
_cell.length_a   1.000
_cell.length_b   1.000
_cell.length_c   1.000
_cell.angle_alpha   90.00
_cell.angle_beta   90.00
_cell.angle_gamma   90.00
#
_symmetry.space_group_name_H-M   'P 1'
#
loop_
_entity.id
_entity.type
_entity.pdbx_description
1 polymer ?
#
loop_
_entity_poly.entity_id
_entity_poly.type
_entity_poly.pdbx_seq_one_letter_code
_entity_poly.pdbx_strand_id
1 'polypeptide(L)'
;MLNLAEYRKTAASLADYLPWACLVAPGIVLNKDGSFQRTIRYRGPDLESATEAELVSVSARINNVLRRFGSGWALFFEAERIPANDYPAGRFADPVSWLVDEERRAHFSAVGTHHESCYYLTFLYLPPPENARRAERFFYERPKSEPVDADAFAALEVFQTETDRAFELFSSILPECETLDSAATLTYLHGTISTRRHAVSVPQVPIHLDAVLCDTPLVGGIVPRLGDQHLRVLTVLGLPATTRPGLLDTLNDLGFSYRWLTRWIALDKTEATNQLTKLRRQWFAKRKSV
;
A
#
# COMPACT_ATOMS: atom_id res chain seq x y z
N MET A 1 0.22 19.30 14.44
CA MET A 1 -1.13 18.93 13.93
C MET A 1 -2.15 19.81 14.64
N LEU A 2 -3.09 20.43 13.91
CA LEU A 2 -4.15 21.22 14.56
C LEU A 2 -5.05 20.27 15.34
N ASN A 3 -4.99 20.33 16.67
CA ASN A 3 -5.88 19.55 17.53
C ASN A 3 -7.28 20.17 17.47
N LEU A 4 -8.08 19.71 16.51
CA LEU A 4 -9.45 20.16 16.35
C LEU A 4 -10.41 19.49 17.33
N ALA A 5 -9.97 18.56 18.18
CA ALA A 5 -10.85 17.82 19.09
C ALA A 5 -11.58 18.73 20.10
N GLU A 6 -10.98 19.87 20.45
CA GLU A 6 -11.57 20.89 21.30
C GLU A 6 -12.73 21.63 20.60
N TYR A 7 -12.65 21.82 19.29
CA TYR A 7 -13.62 22.55 18.47
C TYR A 7 -14.58 21.64 17.69
N ARG A 8 -14.22 20.36 17.53
CA ARG A 8 -14.92 19.40 16.67
C ARG A 8 -14.68 17.97 17.14
N LYS A 9 -15.75 17.30 17.59
CA LYS A 9 -15.69 15.92 18.10
C LYS A 9 -15.80 14.82 17.04
N THR A 10 -16.16 15.17 15.81
CA THR A 10 -16.35 14.23 14.69
C THR A 10 -15.51 14.65 13.48
N ALA A 11 -14.80 13.68 12.91
CA ALA A 11 -14.15 13.83 11.60
C ALA A 11 -15.19 14.20 10.54
N ALA A 12 -14.86 15.15 9.68
CA ALA A 12 -15.82 15.72 8.73
C ALA A 12 -15.30 15.81 7.31
N SER A 13 -13.99 15.67 7.14
CA SER A 13 -13.33 15.60 5.84
C SER A 13 -12.56 14.29 5.73
N LEU A 14 -12.30 13.85 4.50
CA LEU A 14 -11.47 12.68 4.26
C LEU A 14 -10.07 12.85 4.87
N ALA A 15 -9.48 14.05 4.80
CA ALA A 15 -8.18 14.38 5.40
C ALA A 15 -8.08 14.04 6.89
N ASP A 16 -9.18 14.16 7.64
CA ASP A 16 -9.22 13.83 9.08
C ASP A 16 -8.95 12.34 9.34
N TYR A 17 -9.29 11.46 8.39
CA TYR A 17 -9.09 10.01 8.47
C TYR A 17 -7.72 9.55 7.96
N LEU A 18 -7.02 10.38 7.19
CA LEU A 18 -5.77 9.99 6.55
C LEU A 18 -4.62 10.02 7.56
N PRO A 19 -3.75 9.00 7.59
CA PRO A 19 -2.68 8.93 8.57
C PRO A 19 -1.46 9.79 8.19
N TRP A 20 -1.33 10.23 6.94
CA TRP A 20 -0.08 10.82 6.41
C TRP A 20 0.18 12.22 6.97
N ALA A 21 1.26 12.39 7.72
CA ALA A 21 1.64 13.69 8.27
C ALA A 21 2.64 14.42 7.36
N CYS A 22 3.81 13.86 7.10
CA CYS A 22 4.87 14.51 6.31
C CYS A 22 5.81 13.51 5.63
N LEU A 23 6.59 13.99 4.65
CA LEU A 23 7.79 13.27 4.19
C LEU A 23 8.94 13.59 5.14
N VAL A 24 9.53 12.56 5.73
CA VAL A 24 10.68 12.68 6.65
C VAL A 24 12.01 12.28 6.02
N ALA A 25 11.95 11.53 4.92
CA ALA A 25 13.09 11.17 4.07
C ALA A 25 12.58 10.85 2.65
N PRO A 26 13.45 10.71 1.64
CA PRO A 26 13.02 10.39 0.27
C PRO A 26 12.11 9.16 0.21
N GLY A 27 10.87 9.34 -0.26
CA GLY A 27 9.86 8.27 -0.34
C GLY A 27 9.37 7.70 1.00
N ILE A 28 9.73 8.31 2.14
CA ILE A 28 9.33 7.85 3.48
C ILE A 28 8.36 8.85 4.11
N VAL A 29 7.18 8.33 4.43
CA VAL A 29 6.10 9.08 5.08
C VAL A 29 6.11 8.79 6.58
N LEU A 30 6.08 9.85 7.39
CA LEU A 30 5.74 9.77 8.80
C LEU A 30 4.22 9.92 8.92
N ASN A 31 3.60 8.98 9.61
CA ASN A 31 2.18 8.99 9.93
C ASN A 31 1.92 9.71 11.26
N LYS A 32 0.68 10.16 11.44
CA LYS A 32 0.18 10.88 12.62
C LYS A 32 0.27 10.07 13.91
N ASP A 33 0.29 8.74 13.81
CA ASP A 33 0.45 7.81 14.94
C ASP A 33 1.92 7.53 15.29
N GLY A 34 2.87 8.20 14.61
CA GLY A 34 4.30 8.01 14.78
C GLY A 34 4.87 6.82 14.02
N SER A 35 4.07 6.12 13.21
CA SER A 35 4.58 5.06 12.34
C SER A 35 5.27 5.61 11.08
N PHE A 36 6.26 4.89 10.60
CA PHE A 36 6.90 5.16 9.31
C PHE A 36 6.30 4.27 8.23
N GLN A 37 6.21 4.81 7.01
CA GLN A 37 5.71 4.11 5.85
C GLN A 37 6.64 4.30 4.65
N ARG A 38 6.90 3.22 3.90
CA ARG A 38 7.65 3.23 2.63
C ARG A 38 7.06 2.20 1.67
N THR A 39 6.99 2.53 0.38
CA THR A 39 6.28 1.71 -0.61
C THR A 39 7.17 1.38 -1.80
N ILE A 40 7.06 0.15 -2.29
CA ILE A 40 7.61 -0.27 -3.59
C ILE A 40 6.48 -0.57 -4.56
N ARG A 41 6.74 -0.41 -5.86
CA ARG A 41 5.94 -0.95 -6.96
C ARG A 41 6.62 -2.22 -7.46
N TYR A 42 5.85 -3.26 -7.77
CA TYR A 42 6.43 -4.53 -8.22
C TYR A 42 5.59 -5.23 -9.29
N ARG A 43 6.19 -6.21 -9.97
CA ARG A 43 5.48 -7.23 -10.77
C ARG A 43 5.84 -8.61 -10.27
N GLY A 44 4.84 -9.48 -10.17
CA GLY A 44 5.05 -10.92 -9.95
C GLY A 44 5.51 -11.62 -11.23
N PRO A 45 5.88 -12.92 -11.15
CA PRO A 45 6.03 -13.73 -12.35
C PRO A 45 4.70 -13.80 -13.10
N ASP A 46 4.79 -14.02 -14.41
CA ASP A 46 3.62 -14.23 -15.26
C ASP A 46 2.93 -15.54 -14.89
N LEU A 47 1.68 -15.44 -14.41
CA LEU A 47 0.92 -16.57 -13.89
C LEU A 47 0.44 -17.51 -15.01
N GLU A 48 0.35 -17.06 -16.26
CA GLU A 48 -0.04 -17.90 -17.39
C GLU A 48 1.10 -18.82 -17.86
N SER A 49 2.35 -18.41 -17.66
CA SER A 49 3.54 -19.15 -18.08
C SER A 49 4.28 -19.86 -16.93
N ALA A 50 4.10 -19.42 -15.69
CA ALA A 50 4.78 -19.99 -14.53
C ALA A 50 4.27 -21.40 -14.16
N THR A 51 5.22 -22.30 -13.91
CA THR A 51 4.92 -23.64 -13.38
C THR A 51 4.56 -23.59 -11.89
N GLU A 52 3.82 -24.59 -11.41
CA GLU A 52 3.49 -24.70 -9.98
C GLU A 52 4.76 -24.74 -9.09
N ALA A 53 5.81 -25.43 -9.55
CA ALA A 53 7.07 -25.52 -8.83
C ALA A 53 7.78 -24.15 -8.71
N GLU A 54 7.75 -23.34 -9.76
CA GLU A 54 8.28 -21.97 -9.74
C GLU A 54 7.48 -21.09 -8.78
N LEU A 55 6.15 -21.15 -8.84
CA LEU A 55 5.30 -20.37 -7.94
C LEU A 55 5.50 -20.74 -6.47
N VAL A 56 5.68 -22.03 -6.16
CA VAL A 56 6.02 -22.50 -4.81
C VAL A 56 7.40 -22.00 -4.38
N SER A 57 8.39 -22.05 -5.27
CA SER A 57 9.75 -21.54 -5.00
C SER A 57 9.75 -20.03 -4.71
N VAL A 58 9.08 -19.24 -5.56
CA VAL A 58 8.93 -17.79 -5.36
C VAL A 58 8.21 -17.49 -4.04
N SER A 59 7.11 -18.20 -3.76
CA SER A 59 6.36 -18.04 -2.50
C SER A 59 7.23 -18.35 -1.28
N ALA A 60 8.06 -19.40 -1.33
CA ALA A 60 8.98 -19.75 -0.26
C ALA A 60 10.06 -18.67 -0.04
N ARG A 61 10.60 -18.11 -1.13
CA ARG A 61 11.59 -17.01 -1.08
C ARG A 61 10.98 -15.74 -0.48
N ILE A 62 9.79 -15.35 -0.92
CA ILE A 62 9.04 -14.21 -0.33
C ILE A 62 8.82 -14.45 1.17
N ASN A 63 8.34 -15.63 1.54
CA ASN A 63 8.13 -15.99 2.95
C ASN A 63 9.42 -15.88 3.79
N ASN A 64 10.60 -16.19 3.23
CA ASN A 64 11.87 -16.00 3.93
C ASN A 64 12.23 -14.52 4.15
N VAL A 65 11.79 -13.62 3.28
CA VAL A 65 11.91 -12.17 3.50
C VAL A 65 10.95 -11.75 4.63
N LEU A 66 9.69 -12.18 4.57
CA LEU A 66 8.66 -11.81 5.55
C LEU A 66 9.02 -12.25 6.98
N ARG A 67 9.64 -13.41 7.14
CA ARG A 67 10.08 -13.94 8.45
C ARG A 67 11.07 -13.05 9.20
N ARG A 68 11.69 -12.07 8.54
CA ARG A 68 12.64 -11.14 9.16
C ARG A 68 11.95 -10.08 10.00
N PHE A 69 10.68 -9.80 9.72
CA PHE A 69 9.90 -8.80 10.43
C PHE A 69 9.26 -9.40 11.68
N GLY A 70 9.31 -8.64 12.77
CA GLY A 70 8.66 -8.96 14.04
C GLY A 70 7.59 -7.93 14.41
N SER A 71 7.10 -8.01 15.65
CA SER A 71 6.08 -7.10 16.17
C SER A 71 6.42 -5.63 15.95
N GLY A 72 5.39 -4.83 15.63
CA GLY A 72 5.53 -3.42 15.23
C GLY A 72 5.57 -3.21 13.72
N TRP A 73 5.85 -4.25 12.93
CA TRP A 73 5.80 -4.19 11.47
C TRP A 73 4.45 -4.66 10.91
N ALA A 74 3.98 -4.00 9.87
CA ALA A 74 2.89 -4.44 9.03
C ALA A 74 3.25 -4.21 7.56
N LEU A 75 2.84 -5.15 6.71
CA LEU A 75 3.00 -5.04 5.26
C LEU A 75 1.62 -5.06 4.61
N PHE A 76 1.45 -4.24 3.59
CA PHE A 76 0.22 -4.12 2.83
C PHE A 76 0.50 -4.47 1.38
N PHE A 77 -0.03 -5.61 0.94
CA PHE A 77 0.04 -6.06 -0.44
C PHE A 77 -1.19 -5.54 -1.17
N GLU A 78 -0.96 -4.73 -2.19
CA GLU A 78 -2.01 -4.08 -2.96
C GLU A 78 -1.96 -4.52 -4.41
N ALA A 79 -3.14 -4.81 -4.96
CA ALA A 79 -3.36 -4.96 -6.39
C ALA A 79 -4.41 -3.95 -6.83
N GLU A 80 -4.02 -3.03 -7.69
CA GLU A 80 -4.86 -1.98 -8.23
C GLU A 80 -5.13 -2.27 -9.70
N ARG A 81 -6.39 -2.57 -10.04
CA ARG A 81 -6.81 -2.77 -11.42
C ARG A 81 -7.42 -1.50 -11.97
N ILE A 82 -6.82 -0.95 -13.01
CA ILE A 82 -7.18 0.32 -13.62
C ILE A 82 -7.49 0.16 -15.11
N PRO A 83 -8.32 1.04 -15.70
CA PRO A 83 -8.54 1.05 -17.15
C PRO A 83 -7.24 1.38 -17.88
N ALA A 84 -6.89 0.59 -18.88
CA ALA A 84 -5.72 0.77 -19.74
C ALA A 84 -6.20 1.26 -21.11
N ASN A 85 -6.56 2.54 -21.22
CA ASN A 85 -7.15 3.10 -22.44
C ASN A 85 -6.12 3.77 -23.36
N ASP A 86 -4.87 3.90 -22.91
CA ASP A 86 -3.84 4.62 -23.64
C ASP A 86 -3.14 3.67 -24.63
N TYR A 87 -3.27 3.97 -25.92
CA TYR A 87 -2.51 3.30 -26.98
C TYR A 87 -1.23 4.09 -27.27
N PRO A 88 -0.03 3.48 -27.22
CA PRO A 88 1.22 4.20 -27.40
C PRO A 88 1.33 4.79 -28.81
N ALA A 89 1.86 6.02 -28.91
CA ALA A 89 2.11 6.64 -30.21
C ALA A 89 3.28 5.93 -30.93
N GLY A 90 3.04 5.43 -32.14
CA GLY A 90 4.06 4.82 -32.99
C GLY A 90 4.68 5.81 -33.98
N ARG A 91 5.97 5.63 -34.29
CA ARG A 91 6.64 6.27 -35.43
C ARG A 91 7.02 5.19 -36.44
N PHE A 92 6.48 5.30 -37.66
CA PHE A 92 6.68 4.29 -38.70
C PHE A 92 7.40 4.90 -39.90
N ALA A 93 8.33 4.14 -40.47
CA ALA A 93 9.11 4.57 -41.64
C ALA A 93 8.30 4.44 -42.95
N ASP A 94 7.28 3.59 -42.97
CA ASP A 94 6.44 3.32 -44.14
C ASP A 94 4.94 3.42 -43.85
N PRO A 95 4.12 3.76 -44.88
CA PRO A 95 2.67 3.92 -44.70
C PRO A 95 1.90 2.63 -44.38
N VAL A 96 2.43 1.45 -44.74
CA VAL A 96 1.74 0.17 -44.54
C VAL A 96 1.79 -0.22 -43.07
N SER A 97 2.97 -0.13 -42.44
CA SER A 97 3.13 -0.36 -41.01
C SER A 97 2.30 0.63 -40.18
N TRP A 98 2.24 1.90 -40.62
CA TRP A 98 1.38 2.90 -39.99
C TRP A 98 -0.10 2.52 -40.09
N LEU A 99 -0.58 2.11 -41.27
CA LEU A 99 -1.98 1.71 -41.47
C LEU A 99 -2.37 0.51 -40.59
N VAL A 100 -1.48 -0.49 -40.47
CA VAL A 100 -1.68 -1.64 -39.58
C VAL A 100 -1.77 -1.22 -38.11
N ASP A 101 -0.94 -0.25 -37.67
CA ASP A 101 -0.99 0.28 -36.30
C ASP A 101 -2.28 1.06 -36.03
N GLU A 102 -2.77 1.84 -37.00
CA GLU A 102 -4.05 2.54 -36.87
C GLU A 102 -5.23 1.56 -36.77
N GLU A 103 -5.22 0.45 -37.52
CA GLU A 103 -6.24 -0.60 -37.39
C GLU A 103 -6.20 -1.24 -36.00
N ARG A 104 -5.00 -1.53 -35.47
CA ARG A 104 -4.83 -2.03 -34.10
C ARG A 104 -5.33 -1.05 -33.05
N ARG A 105 -5.02 0.24 -33.20
CA ARG A 105 -5.52 1.30 -32.32
C ARG A 105 -7.04 1.39 -32.36
N ALA A 106 -7.63 1.31 -33.55
CA ALA A 106 -9.09 1.30 -33.72
C ALA A 106 -9.72 0.08 -33.01
N HIS A 107 -9.15 -1.11 -33.17
CA HIS A 107 -9.63 -2.31 -32.51
C HIS A 107 -9.48 -2.24 -30.98
N PHE A 108 -8.34 -1.79 -30.49
CA PHE A 108 -8.07 -1.55 -29.06
C PHE A 108 -9.06 -0.54 -28.44
N SER A 109 -9.43 0.49 -29.20
CA SER A 109 -10.39 1.50 -28.73
C SER A 109 -11.85 1.03 -28.81
N ALA A 110 -12.16 0.07 -29.69
CA ALA A 110 -13.52 -0.42 -29.94
C ALA A 110 -13.94 -1.54 -28.97
N VAL A 111 -12.99 -2.36 -28.50
CA VAL A 111 -13.23 -3.40 -27.49
C VAL A 111 -13.23 -2.74 -26.12
N GLY A 112 -14.42 -2.50 -25.57
CA GLY A 112 -14.58 -1.76 -24.30
C GLY A 112 -13.63 -2.18 -23.17
N THR A 113 -13.06 -1.17 -22.52
CA THR A 113 -12.25 -1.17 -21.28
C THR A 113 -11.28 -2.34 -21.11
N HIS A 114 -10.13 -2.23 -21.77
CA HIS A 114 -8.92 -2.92 -21.33
C HIS A 114 -8.55 -2.48 -19.90
N HIS A 115 -7.95 -3.39 -19.15
CA HIS A 115 -7.52 -3.12 -17.79
C HIS A 115 -6.11 -3.65 -17.58
N GLU A 116 -5.35 -2.93 -16.76
CA GLU A 116 -4.06 -3.40 -16.26
C GLU A 116 -4.07 -3.43 -14.72
N SER A 117 -3.29 -4.36 -14.16
CA SER A 117 -3.10 -4.45 -12.71
C SER A 117 -1.73 -3.88 -12.33
N CYS A 118 -1.69 -2.88 -11.46
CA CYS A 118 -0.49 -2.38 -10.80
C CYS A 118 -0.38 -2.98 -9.40
N TYR A 119 0.83 -3.35 -8.96
CA TYR A 119 1.04 -3.91 -7.63
C TYR A 119 1.94 -3.05 -6.78
N TYR A 120 1.55 -2.84 -5.53
CA TYR A 120 2.30 -2.08 -4.55
C TYR A 120 2.48 -2.89 -3.27
N LEU A 121 3.65 -2.76 -2.66
CA LEU A 121 3.93 -3.31 -1.34
C LEU A 121 4.37 -2.18 -0.42
N THR A 122 3.53 -1.89 0.57
CA THR A 122 3.76 -0.85 1.55
C THR A 122 4.22 -1.47 2.87
N PHE A 123 5.38 -1.03 3.35
CA PHE A 123 5.93 -1.38 4.66
C PHE A 123 5.55 -0.28 5.64
N LEU A 124 5.05 -0.71 6.78
CA LEU A 124 4.71 0.17 7.90
C LEU A 124 5.42 -0.34 9.15
N TYR A 125 6.08 0.56 9.87
CA TYR A 125 6.72 0.27 11.14
C TYR A 125 6.24 1.26 12.19
N LEU A 126 5.62 0.76 13.24
CA LEU A 126 5.29 1.53 14.43
C LEU A 126 6.39 1.28 15.48
N PRO A 127 7.25 2.29 15.76
CA PRO A 127 8.23 2.18 16.83
C PRO A 127 7.55 1.91 18.18
N PRO A 128 8.22 1.22 19.12
CA PRO A 128 7.69 1.01 20.47
C PRO A 128 7.23 2.32 21.14
N PRO A 129 6.23 2.28 22.04
CA PRO A 129 5.57 3.47 22.58
C PRO A 129 6.47 4.46 23.31
N GLU A 130 7.65 4.04 23.80
CA GLU A 130 8.68 4.94 24.33
C GLU A 130 9.19 5.93 23.25
N ASN A 131 9.22 5.47 21.99
CA ASN A 131 9.64 6.23 20.82
C ASN A 131 8.45 6.90 20.10
N ALA A 132 7.27 6.26 20.04
CA ALA A 132 6.11 6.79 19.31
C ALA A 132 5.55 8.10 19.92
N ARG A 133 5.40 8.17 21.25
CA ARG A 133 4.97 9.42 21.95
C ARG A 133 5.97 10.57 21.79
N ARG A 134 7.20 10.30 21.36
CA ARG A 134 8.25 11.29 21.10
C ARG A 134 8.34 11.67 19.61
N ALA A 135 8.03 10.76 18.68
CA ALA A 135 7.89 11.11 17.27
C ALA A 135 6.79 12.17 17.04
N GLU A 136 5.69 12.11 17.80
CA GLU A 136 4.67 13.18 17.83
C GLU A 136 5.24 14.53 18.29
N ARG A 137 6.29 14.54 19.14
CA ARG A 137 6.93 15.76 19.67
C ARG A 137 7.75 16.52 18.63
N PHE A 138 8.13 15.88 17.51
CA PHE A 138 8.83 16.52 16.40
C PHE A 138 8.03 17.69 15.77
N PHE A 139 6.70 17.67 15.91
CA PHE A 139 5.81 18.70 15.38
C PHE A 139 5.50 19.85 16.36
N TYR A 140 6.11 19.88 17.55
CA TYR A 140 5.88 20.93 18.55
C TYR A 140 7.13 21.80 18.71
N GLU A 141 6.97 23.11 18.59
CA GLU A 141 8.03 24.09 18.85
C GLU A 141 8.39 24.10 20.35
N ARG A 142 9.67 23.86 20.68
CA ARG A 142 10.18 23.87 22.06
C ARG A 142 10.98 25.15 22.38
N PRO A 143 10.95 25.62 23.64
CA PRO A 143 11.96 26.55 24.14
C PRO A 143 13.33 25.86 24.18
N LYS A 144 14.32 26.55 23.61
CA LYS A 144 15.79 26.36 23.43
C LYS A 144 16.66 25.40 24.30
N SER A 145 16.19 24.38 25.04
CA SER A 145 17.08 23.64 25.96
C SER A 145 16.83 22.13 26.14
N GLU A 146 16.54 21.38 25.08
CA GLU A 146 16.73 19.91 25.09
C GLU A 146 17.46 19.48 23.81
N PRO A 147 18.34 18.45 23.85
CA PRO A 147 19.03 17.96 22.67
C PRO A 147 18.03 17.46 21.62
N VAL A 148 18.38 17.59 20.34
CA VAL A 148 17.65 16.99 19.21
C VAL A 148 17.37 15.51 19.54
N ASP A 149 16.10 15.07 19.45
CA ASP A 149 15.61 13.74 19.84
C ASP A 149 16.34 12.61 19.06
N ALA A 150 17.51 12.18 19.54
CA ALA A 150 18.36 11.18 18.91
C ALA A 150 17.64 9.83 18.67
N ASP A 151 16.64 9.51 19.51
CA ASP A 151 15.87 8.27 19.45
C ASP A 151 14.94 8.18 18.23
N ALA A 152 14.37 9.32 17.78
CA ALA A 152 13.48 9.34 16.61
C ALA A 152 14.26 9.16 15.30
N PHE A 153 15.44 9.79 15.22
CA PHE A 153 16.35 9.59 14.09
C PHE A 153 16.89 8.16 14.05
N ALA A 154 17.20 7.56 15.21
CA ALA A 154 17.59 6.15 15.28
C ALA A 154 16.47 5.21 14.81
N ALA A 155 15.21 5.47 15.19
CA ALA A 155 14.08 4.66 14.72
C ALA A 155 13.87 4.77 13.19
N LEU A 156 14.05 5.97 12.62
CA LEU A 156 14.01 6.19 11.18
C LEU A 156 15.16 5.46 10.47
N GLU A 157 16.37 5.49 11.02
CA GLU A 157 17.54 4.80 10.46
C GLU A 157 17.36 3.28 10.46
N VAL A 158 16.81 2.71 11.54
CA VAL A 158 16.43 1.30 11.60
C VAL A 158 15.39 0.97 10.53
N PHE A 159 14.35 1.81 10.40
CA PHE A 159 13.31 1.61 9.38
C PHE A 159 13.88 1.65 7.95
N GLN A 160 14.76 2.62 7.65
CA GLN A 160 15.45 2.71 6.36
C GLN A 160 16.27 1.46 6.09
N THR A 161 17.13 1.07 7.04
CA THR A 161 18.03 -0.08 6.91
C THR A 161 17.27 -1.38 6.68
N GLU A 162 16.21 -1.63 7.45
CA GLU A 162 15.41 -2.86 7.32
C GLU A 162 14.59 -2.88 6.03
N THR A 163 14.07 -1.72 5.58
CA THR A 163 13.35 -1.64 4.31
C THR A 163 14.29 -1.75 3.10
N ASP A 164 15.47 -1.12 3.11
CA ASP A 164 16.47 -1.25 2.05
C ASP A 164 16.88 -2.72 1.84
N ARG A 165 17.21 -3.43 2.93
CA ARG A 165 17.52 -4.86 2.89
C ARG A 165 16.35 -5.69 2.33
N ALA A 166 15.13 -5.36 2.72
CA ALA A 166 13.96 -6.07 2.20
C ALA A 166 13.77 -5.81 0.71
N PHE A 167 13.95 -4.58 0.24
CA PHE A 167 13.79 -4.19 -1.15
C PHE A 167 14.85 -4.84 -2.03
N GLU A 168 16.10 -4.94 -1.57
CA GLU A 168 17.15 -5.70 -2.26
C GLU A 168 16.77 -7.18 -2.42
N LEU A 169 16.24 -7.79 -1.37
CA LEU A 169 15.78 -9.18 -1.42
C LEU A 169 14.59 -9.35 -2.38
N PHE A 170 13.60 -8.47 -2.32
CA PHE A 170 12.46 -8.49 -3.24
C PHE A 170 12.91 -8.30 -4.69
N SER A 171 13.85 -7.39 -4.95
CA SER A 171 14.44 -7.15 -6.28
C SER A 171 15.20 -8.36 -6.82
N SER A 172 15.72 -9.22 -5.94
CA SER A 172 16.34 -10.49 -6.35
C SER A 172 15.33 -11.60 -6.68
N ILE A 173 14.08 -11.46 -6.22
CA ILE A 173 13.02 -12.48 -6.33
C ILE A 173 12.04 -12.15 -7.46
N LEU A 174 11.64 -10.89 -7.55
CA LEU A 174 10.58 -10.40 -8.43
C LEU A 174 11.17 -9.85 -9.73
N PRO A 175 10.52 -10.08 -10.90
CA PRO A 175 10.98 -9.54 -12.18
C PRO A 175 11.13 -8.02 -12.19
N GLU A 176 10.18 -7.31 -11.58
CA GLU A 176 10.23 -5.85 -11.43
C GLU A 176 9.98 -5.50 -9.97
N CYS A 177 10.82 -4.63 -9.42
CA CYS A 177 10.73 -4.15 -8.05
C CYS A 177 11.39 -2.77 -7.98
N GLU A 178 10.59 -1.73 -7.82
CA GLU A 178 11.04 -0.35 -7.83
C GLU A 178 10.62 0.35 -6.55
N THR A 179 11.57 1.02 -5.90
CA THR A 179 11.26 1.87 -4.75
C THR A 179 10.63 3.16 -5.24
N LEU A 180 9.51 3.55 -4.63
CA LEU A 180 8.89 4.84 -4.95
C LEU A 180 9.72 5.97 -4.35
N ASP A 181 10.12 6.93 -5.19
CA ASP A 181 10.66 8.20 -4.72
C ASP A 181 9.56 9.08 -4.10
N SER A 182 9.91 10.25 -3.57
CA SER A 182 8.94 11.14 -2.92
C SER A 182 7.76 11.53 -3.84
N ALA A 183 7.99 11.82 -5.12
CA ALA A 183 6.91 12.24 -6.02
C ALA A 183 6.02 11.06 -6.40
N ALA A 184 6.62 9.89 -6.65
CA ALA A 184 5.92 8.66 -6.94
C ALA A 184 5.12 8.18 -5.70
N THR A 185 5.66 8.31 -4.48
CA THR A 185 4.94 8.03 -3.24
C THR A 185 3.71 8.94 -3.13
N LEU A 186 3.84 10.25 -3.32
CA LEU A 186 2.70 11.17 -3.24
C LEU A 186 1.66 10.91 -4.33
N THR A 187 2.12 10.58 -5.54
CA THR A 187 1.25 10.19 -6.67
C THR A 187 0.47 8.92 -6.35
N TYR A 188 1.14 7.90 -5.81
CA TYR A 188 0.51 6.66 -5.35
C TYR A 188 -0.53 6.95 -4.25
N LEU A 189 -0.13 7.66 -3.19
CA LEU A 189 -1.03 7.97 -2.07
C LEU A 189 -2.25 8.77 -2.52
N HIS A 190 -2.08 9.77 -3.39
CA HIS A 190 -3.18 10.51 -4.00
C HIS A 190 -4.13 9.58 -4.76
N GLY A 191 -3.59 8.69 -5.60
CA GLY A 191 -4.37 7.66 -6.28
C GLY A 191 -5.12 6.74 -5.33
N THR A 192 -4.70 6.63 -4.05
CA THR A 192 -5.44 5.84 -3.07
C THR A 192 -6.75 6.47 -2.58
N ILE A 193 -6.87 7.78 -2.70
CA ILE A 193 -7.95 8.58 -2.10
C ILE A 193 -8.65 9.51 -3.10
N SER A 194 -8.33 9.40 -4.39
CA SER A 194 -8.88 10.25 -5.44
C SER A 194 -9.28 9.43 -6.65
N THR A 195 -10.31 9.89 -7.36
CA THR A 195 -10.71 9.32 -8.66
C THR A 195 -9.93 9.96 -9.82
N ARG A 196 -9.16 11.02 -9.57
CA ARG A 196 -8.44 11.80 -10.59
C ARG A 196 -6.96 11.45 -10.63
N ARG A 197 -6.55 10.53 -11.49
CA ARG A 197 -5.13 10.15 -11.58
C ARG A 197 -4.29 11.23 -12.24
N HIS A 198 -3.25 11.67 -11.54
CA HIS A 198 -2.23 12.58 -12.07
C HIS A 198 -0.96 12.48 -11.23
N ALA A 199 0.16 12.89 -11.82
CA ALA A 199 1.42 12.98 -11.08
C ALA A 199 1.37 14.12 -10.05
N VAL A 200 1.84 13.83 -8.84
CA VAL A 200 1.92 14.79 -7.74
C VAL A 200 3.37 15.19 -7.50
N SER A 201 3.69 16.47 -7.68
CA SER A 201 5.00 17.01 -7.35
C SER A 201 5.17 17.15 -5.84
N VAL A 202 6.41 17.03 -5.38
CA VAL A 202 6.73 17.24 -3.96
C VAL A 202 6.55 18.72 -3.61
N PRO A 203 5.69 19.06 -2.64
CA PRO A 203 5.53 20.45 -2.22
C PRO A 203 6.80 20.95 -1.53
N GLN A 204 7.06 22.25 -1.60
CA GLN A 204 8.26 22.87 -1.01
C GLN A 204 8.38 22.56 0.49
N VAL A 205 7.25 22.50 1.19
CA VAL A 205 7.17 22.07 2.59
C VAL A 205 6.30 20.81 2.65
N PRO A 206 6.90 19.61 2.76
CA PRO A 206 6.17 18.34 2.66
C PRO A 206 5.52 17.92 3.97
N ILE A 207 4.71 18.81 4.54
CA ILE A 207 3.92 18.60 5.76
C ILE A 207 2.43 18.72 5.45
N HIS A 208 1.58 18.13 6.31
CA HIS A 208 0.14 18.07 6.15
C HIS A 208 -0.28 17.37 4.85
N LEU A 209 0.38 16.23 4.56
CA LEU A 209 0.11 15.45 3.35
C LEU A 209 -1.34 14.96 3.28
N ASP A 210 -1.94 14.66 4.42
CA ASP A 210 -3.37 14.40 4.56
C ASP A 210 -4.25 15.50 3.95
N ALA A 211 -3.92 16.77 4.17
CA ALA A 211 -4.68 17.90 3.64
C ALA A 211 -4.27 18.23 2.20
N VAL A 212 -2.98 18.14 1.88
CA VAL A 212 -2.44 18.48 0.54
C VAL A 212 -2.92 17.50 -0.53
N LEU A 213 -2.97 16.20 -0.22
CA LEU A 213 -3.36 15.16 -1.18
C LEU A 213 -4.88 15.01 -1.29
N CYS A 214 -5.64 15.43 -0.27
CA CYS A 214 -7.08 15.24 -0.25
C CYS A 214 -7.79 16.26 -1.15
N ASP A 215 -8.20 15.80 -2.33
CA ASP A 215 -8.82 16.64 -3.36
C ASP A 215 -10.24 16.19 -3.74
N THR A 216 -10.70 15.08 -3.19
CA THR A 216 -11.93 14.39 -3.54
C THR A 216 -12.78 14.15 -2.28
N PRO A 217 -14.06 14.53 -2.28
CA PRO A 217 -14.92 14.34 -1.10
C PRO A 217 -15.25 12.86 -0.91
N LEU A 218 -15.19 12.39 0.34
CA LEU A 218 -15.69 11.07 0.75
C LEU A 218 -17.05 11.24 1.43
N VAL A 219 -18.09 10.64 0.86
CA VAL A 219 -19.40 10.49 1.49
C VAL A 219 -19.48 9.07 2.06
N GLY A 220 -19.67 8.96 3.39
CA GLY A 220 -19.85 7.68 4.07
C GLY A 220 -21.30 7.19 4.10
N GLY A 221 -21.60 6.28 5.02
CA GLY A 221 -22.96 5.78 5.26
C GLY A 221 -23.34 4.57 4.40
N ILE A 222 -24.64 4.42 4.12
CA ILE A 222 -25.21 3.24 3.42
C ILE A 222 -24.76 3.17 1.97
N VAL A 223 -24.57 4.34 1.33
CA VAL A 223 -24.23 4.46 -0.08
C VAL A 223 -22.93 5.24 -0.20
N PRO A 224 -21.78 4.65 0.18
CA PRO A 224 -20.53 5.37 0.22
C PRO A 224 -20.10 5.79 -1.18
N ARG A 225 -19.55 7.00 -1.29
CA ARG A 225 -19.05 7.57 -2.55
C ARG A 225 -17.72 8.28 -2.34
N LEU A 226 -16.82 8.12 -3.29
CA LEU A 226 -15.62 8.94 -3.42
C LEU A 226 -15.78 9.82 -4.66
N GLY A 227 -15.99 11.12 -4.45
CA GLY A 227 -16.40 12.03 -5.52
C GLY A 227 -17.76 11.61 -6.10
N ASP A 228 -17.76 11.32 -7.40
CA ASP A 228 -18.90 10.82 -8.16
C ASP A 228 -18.98 9.28 -8.22
N GLN A 229 -17.94 8.57 -7.76
CA GLN A 229 -17.88 7.12 -7.84
C GLN A 229 -18.48 6.45 -6.60
N HIS A 230 -19.34 5.47 -6.82
CA HIS A 230 -19.86 4.62 -5.75
C HIS A 230 -18.82 3.60 -5.29
N LEU A 231 -18.61 3.53 -3.97
CA LEU A 231 -17.74 2.53 -3.39
C LEU A 231 -18.52 1.24 -3.08
N ARG A 232 -17.96 0.12 -3.51
CA ARG A 232 -18.40 -1.23 -3.13
C ARG A 232 -17.25 -1.88 -2.36
N VAL A 233 -17.44 -2.02 -1.05
CA VAL A 233 -16.42 -2.55 -0.15
C VAL A 233 -16.79 -3.98 0.21
N LEU A 234 -15.88 -4.90 -0.04
CA LEU A 234 -15.98 -6.30 0.37
C LEU A 234 -14.82 -6.61 1.32
N THR A 235 -15.12 -7.24 2.45
CA THR A 235 -14.11 -7.66 3.42
C THR A 235 -14.15 -9.17 3.56
N VAL A 236 -13.02 -9.81 3.30
CA VAL A 236 -12.84 -11.25 3.55
C VAL A 236 -12.44 -11.45 5.00
N LEU A 237 -13.34 -12.03 5.81
CA LEU A 237 -13.15 -12.21 7.26
C LEU A 237 -12.30 -13.44 7.63
N GLY A 238 -12.01 -14.31 6.67
CA GLY A 238 -11.22 -15.51 6.89
C GLY A 238 -10.75 -16.12 5.59
N LEU A 239 -9.57 -16.75 5.63
CA LEU A 239 -9.02 -17.52 4.53
C LEU A 239 -9.35 -19.02 4.72
N PRO A 240 -9.37 -19.81 3.63
CA PRO A 240 -9.51 -21.26 3.73
C PRO A 240 -8.36 -21.88 4.52
N ALA A 241 -8.57 -23.09 5.05
CA ALA A 241 -7.58 -23.80 5.86
C ALA A 241 -6.30 -24.15 5.09
N THR A 242 -6.40 -24.27 3.77
CA THR A 242 -5.28 -24.47 2.85
C THR A 242 -5.36 -23.43 1.74
N THR A 243 -4.21 -22.92 1.33
CA THR A 243 -4.07 -21.99 0.21
C THR A 243 -3.04 -22.53 -0.76
N ARG A 244 -3.10 -22.06 -2.01
CA ARG A 244 -2.10 -22.31 -3.04
C ARG A 244 -1.68 -20.99 -3.67
N PRO A 245 -0.46 -20.89 -4.22
CA PRO A 245 -0.09 -19.73 -5.04
C PRO A 245 -1.14 -19.47 -6.13
N GLY A 246 -1.44 -18.21 -6.41
CA GLY A 246 -2.45 -17.84 -7.42
C GLY A 246 -3.90 -18.07 -7.01
N LEU A 247 -4.22 -18.27 -5.72
CA LEU A 247 -5.60 -18.50 -5.26
C LEU A 247 -6.60 -17.43 -5.74
N LEU A 248 -6.16 -16.19 -5.90
CA LEU A 248 -6.98 -15.05 -6.29
C LEU A 248 -6.77 -14.62 -7.75
N ASP A 249 -6.17 -15.49 -8.58
CA ASP A 249 -5.79 -15.14 -9.95
C ASP A 249 -6.99 -14.74 -10.82
N THR A 250 -8.15 -15.37 -10.64
CA THR A 250 -9.40 -15.03 -11.35
C THR A 250 -9.83 -13.57 -11.16
N LEU A 251 -9.33 -12.84 -10.14
CA LEU A 251 -9.60 -11.41 -10.02
C LEU A 251 -8.95 -10.61 -11.17
N ASN A 252 -7.84 -11.10 -11.74
CA ASN A 252 -7.15 -10.48 -12.87
C ASN A 252 -7.97 -10.52 -14.17
N ASP A 253 -9.02 -11.33 -14.24
CA ASP A 253 -9.90 -11.46 -15.42
C ASP A 253 -11.12 -10.53 -15.34
N LEU A 254 -11.33 -9.84 -14.22
CA LEU A 254 -12.51 -9.02 -14.03
C LEU A 254 -12.51 -7.82 -15.00
N GLY A 255 -13.63 -7.59 -15.67
CA GLY A 255 -13.81 -6.48 -16.63
C GLY A 255 -14.10 -5.12 -15.99
N PHE A 256 -13.72 -4.91 -14.73
CA PHE A 256 -13.94 -3.64 -14.02
C PHE A 256 -12.78 -3.31 -13.08
N SER A 257 -12.64 -2.02 -12.78
CA SER A 257 -11.60 -1.51 -11.88
C SER A 257 -11.88 -1.86 -10.42
N TYR A 258 -10.84 -2.28 -9.70
CA TYR A 258 -10.92 -2.54 -8.25
C TYR A 258 -9.58 -2.27 -7.59
N ARG A 259 -9.60 -2.12 -6.26
CA ARG A 259 -8.39 -2.17 -5.44
C ARG A 259 -8.53 -3.27 -4.41
N TRP A 260 -7.60 -4.21 -4.43
CA TRP A 260 -7.49 -5.30 -3.47
C TRP A 260 -6.34 -5.01 -2.51
N LEU A 261 -6.56 -5.22 -1.22
CA LEU A 261 -5.56 -4.99 -0.17
C LEU A 261 -5.52 -6.17 0.80
N THR A 262 -4.34 -6.78 0.95
CA THR A 262 -4.06 -7.78 1.98
C THR A 262 -3.11 -7.18 3.01
N ARG A 263 -3.56 -7.06 4.27
CA ARG A 263 -2.72 -6.65 5.39
C ARG A 263 -2.11 -7.86 6.07
N TRP A 264 -0.79 -7.92 6.10
CA TRP A 264 0.00 -8.87 6.87
C TRP A 264 0.61 -8.17 8.08
N ILE A 265 0.36 -8.68 9.29
CA ILE A 265 0.90 -8.12 10.54
C ILE A 265 1.96 -9.08 11.04
N ALA A 266 3.19 -8.56 11.16
CA ALA A 266 4.29 -9.33 11.70
C ALA A 266 4.10 -9.53 13.20
N LEU A 267 4.39 -10.73 13.69
CA LEU A 267 4.36 -11.07 15.10
C LEU A 267 5.68 -11.72 15.48
N ASP A 268 6.23 -11.32 16.61
CA ASP A 268 7.30 -12.06 17.24
C ASP A 268 6.82 -13.45 17.68
N LYS A 269 7.77 -14.32 18.05
CA LYS A 269 7.47 -15.69 18.45
C LYS A 269 6.53 -15.76 19.66
N THR A 270 6.65 -14.82 20.58
CA THR A 270 5.90 -14.80 21.85
C THR A 270 4.44 -14.45 21.59
N GLU A 271 4.19 -13.34 20.89
CA GLU A 271 2.88 -12.88 20.48
C GLU A 271 2.20 -13.89 19.54
N ALA A 272 2.93 -14.45 18.58
CA ALA A 272 2.40 -15.49 17.69
C ALA A 272 1.92 -16.72 18.48
N THR A 273 2.71 -17.18 19.47
CA THR A 273 2.34 -18.32 20.33
C THR A 273 1.08 -18.02 21.16
N ASN A 274 0.97 -16.80 21.68
CA ASN A 274 -0.20 -16.33 22.42
C ASN A 274 -1.46 -16.31 21.53
N GLN A 275 -1.35 -15.78 20.30
CA GLN A 275 -2.47 -15.76 19.34
C GLN A 275 -2.91 -17.18 18.95
N LEU A 276 -1.96 -18.08 18.65
CA LEU A 276 -2.26 -19.48 18.35
C LEU A 276 -2.95 -20.18 19.52
N THR A 277 -2.53 -19.91 20.75
CA THR A 277 -3.16 -20.47 21.95
C THR A 277 -4.60 -19.97 22.10
N LYS A 278 -4.86 -18.68 21.84
CA LYS A 278 -6.21 -18.10 21.84
C LYS A 278 -7.10 -18.72 20.76
N LEU A 279 -6.60 -18.84 19.53
CA LEU A 279 -7.29 -19.51 18.42
C LEU A 279 -7.63 -20.97 18.77
N ARG A 280 -6.66 -21.71 19.32
CA ARG A 280 -6.86 -23.10 19.76
C ARG A 280 -7.95 -23.21 20.83
N ARG A 281 -7.96 -22.31 21.82
CA ARG A 281 -9.02 -22.25 22.85
C ARG A 281 -10.40 -21.98 22.25
N GLN A 282 -10.52 -21.03 21.32
CA GLN A 282 -11.78 -20.73 20.65
C GLN A 282 -12.29 -21.93 19.83
N TRP A 283 -11.39 -22.63 19.15
CA TRP A 283 -11.75 -23.83 18.39
C TRP A 283 -12.24 -24.97 19.29
N PHE A 284 -11.60 -25.20 20.44
CA PHE A 284 -12.07 -26.17 21.42
C PHE A 284 -13.40 -25.78 22.07
N ALA A 285 -13.63 -24.48 22.31
CA ALA A 285 -14.90 -24.00 22.84
C ALA A 285 -16.06 -24.26 21.88
N LYS A 286 -15.86 -24.06 20.56
CA LYS A 286 -16.85 -24.39 19.53
C LYS A 286 -17.25 -25.87 19.52
N ARG A 287 -16.36 -26.78 19.93
CA ARG A 287 -16.66 -28.23 20.04
C ARG A 287 -17.54 -28.58 21.24
N LYS A 288 -17.55 -27.74 22.29
CA LYS A 288 -18.32 -27.97 23.52
C LYS A 288 -19.70 -27.29 23.50
N SER A 289 -19.98 -26.48 22.49
CA SER A 289 -21.23 -25.74 22.31
C SER A 289 -22.10 -26.42 21.25
N VAL A 290 -22.39 -27.71 21.44
CA VAL A 290 -23.44 -28.46 20.73
C VAL A 290 -24.60 -28.64 21.68
#